data_AF-A0A251ZWB4-F1
#
_entry.id   AF-A0A251ZWB4-F1
#
_cell.length_a   1.000
_cell.length_b   1.000
_cell.length_c   1.000
_cell.angle_alpha   90.00
_cell.angle_beta   90.00
_cell.angle_gamma   90.00
#
_symmetry.space_group_name_H-M   'P 1'
#
loop_
_entity.id
_entity.type
_entity.pdbx_description
1 polymer ?
#
loop_
_entity_poly.entity_id
_entity_poly.type
_entity_poly.pdbx_seq_one_letter_code
_entity_poly.pdbx_strand_id
1 'polypeptide(L)'
;MKLKFLNKATLFMAAAGAVMLLSSASAMAKGEIYNSTGVVVGHIDENGNIYDNKTGFKGRLQKDGSVYGQDNKLVGRVDTNGAIFDKTNVQVGQYDATNGNIYNARREVIGHLQKDGNVYTADATLIGKVDPGNVIGAIMLLKHD
;
A
#
# COMPACT_ATOMS: atom_id res chain seq x y z
N MET A 1 -21.84 -11.08 -17.66
CA MET A 1 -21.82 -9.63 -17.34
C MET A 1 -20.38 -9.25 -17.02
N LYS A 2 -19.68 -8.55 -17.92
CA LYS A 2 -18.24 -8.28 -17.78
C LYS A 2 -18.03 -7.12 -16.81
N LEU A 3 -17.44 -7.39 -15.64
CA LEU A 3 -16.87 -6.33 -14.80
C LEU A 3 -15.78 -5.65 -15.63
N LYS A 4 -16.06 -4.41 -16.06
CA LYS A 4 -15.07 -3.52 -16.64
C LYS A 4 -14.15 -3.06 -15.50
N PHE A 5 -13.26 -3.93 -15.04
CA PHE A 5 -12.08 -3.47 -14.33
C PHE A 5 -11.31 -2.57 -15.29
N LEU A 6 -10.97 -1.39 -14.77
CA LEU A 6 -10.24 -0.34 -15.45
C LEU A 6 -9.12 -0.92 -16.33
N ASN A 7 -9.06 -0.43 -17.57
CA ASN A 7 -8.18 -0.85 -18.64
C ASN A 7 -6.77 -1.26 -18.19
N LYS A 8 -6.28 -2.36 -18.78
CA LYS A 8 -4.86 -2.73 -18.92
C LYS A 8 -4.08 -1.59 -19.61
N ALA A 9 -3.73 -0.54 -18.87
CA ALA A 9 -2.74 0.47 -19.21
C ALA A 9 -2.44 1.34 -17.98
N THR A 10 -1.29 1.07 -17.36
CA THR A 10 -0.38 2.10 -16.84
C THR A 10 -0.89 2.96 -15.68
N LEU A 11 -0.76 2.46 -14.44
CA LEU A 11 -0.43 3.34 -13.31
C LEU A 11 0.35 2.57 -12.25
N PHE A 12 1.67 2.71 -12.27
CA PHE A 12 2.57 2.25 -11.21
C PHE A 12 2.21 2.96 -9.90
N MET A 13 1.41 2.33 -9.05
CA MET A 13 1.46 2.56 -7.60
C MET A 13 2.32 1.48 -7.00
N ALA A 14 3.61 1.76 -6.86
CA ALA A 14 4.56 0.83 -6.28
C ALA A 14 4.90 1.22 -4.84
N ALA A 15 4.91 0.19 -4.00
CA ALA A 15 5.61 -0.04 -2.74
C ALA A 15 5.95 1.04 -1.69
N ALA A 16 5.14 1.58 -0.77
CA ALA A 16 5.70 2.56 0.19
C ALA A 16 4.91 2.79 1.49
N GLY A 17 4.95 1.93 2.52
CA GLY A 17 4.27 2.20 3.80
C GLY A 17 5.11 2.03 5.05
N ALA A 18 5.41 3.15 5.69
CA ALA A 18 5.78 3.20 7.10
C ALA A 18 4.50 3.22 7.93
N VAL A 19 4.54 2.52 9.05
CA VAL A 19 3.50 2.39 10.06
C VAL A 19 3.15 3.75 10.66
N MET A 20 1.86 4.04 10.83
CA MET A 20 1.41 4.96 11.85
C MET A 20 0.65 4.19 12.94
N LEU A 21 1.40 3.79 13.96
CA LEU A 21 0.88 3.42 15.27
C LEU A 21 1.27 4.57 16.21
N LEU A 22 0.28 5.10 16.92
CA LEU A 22 0.44 6.11 17.96
C LEU A 22 1.31 5.58 19.11
N SER A 23 2.63 5.56 18.92
CA SER A 23 3.64 5.65 19.99
C SER A 23 5.03 5.63 19.36
N SER A 24 5.70 6.77 19.40
CA SER A 24 7.13 6.96 19.11
C SER A 24 7.49 7.09 17.62
N ALA A 25 7.76 8.34 17.24
CA ALA A 25 8.42 8.72 16.01
C ALA A 25 9.70 7.91 15.77
N SER A 26 9.74 7.05 14.73
CA SER A 26 10.95 6.60 14.00
C SER A 26 10.79 5.28 13.19
N ALA A 27 9.62 4.65 13.13
CA ALA A 27 9.42 3.46 12.28
C ALA A 27 9.17 3.84 10.81
N MET A 28 10.11 4.58 10.20
CA MET A 28 10.10 4.82 8.78
C MET A 28 10.57 3.60 8.00
N ALA A 29 9.63 3.01 7.28
CA ALA A 29 9.82 2.65 5.88
C ALA A 29 10.76 1.50 5.53
N LYS A 30 11.27 0.71 6.48
CA LYS A 30 11.92 -0.57 6.13
C LYS A 30 10.90 -1.69 6.21
N GLY A 31 10.86 -2.55 5.20
CA GLY A 31 10.07 -3.77 5.29
C GLY A 31 10.03 -4.59 4.01
N GLU A 32 9.96 -5.90 4.18
CA GLU A 32 9.73 -6.83 3.08
C GLU A 32 8.23 -6.98 2.82
N ILE A 33 7.90 -7.20 1.55
CA ILE A 33 6.53 -7.46 1.10
C ILE A 33 6.53 -8.88 0.57
N TYR A 34 5.70 -9.72 1.18
CA TYR A 34 5.57 -11.12 0.84
C TYR A 34 4.27 -11.35 0.09
N ASN A 35 4.29 -12.25 -0.88
CA ASN A 35 3.07 -12.80 -1.44
C ASN A 35 2.43 -13.82 -0.47
N SER A 36 1.28 -14.37 -0.86
CA SER A 36 0.56 -15.40 -0.08
C SER A 36 1.33 -16.70 0.15
N THR A 37 2.39 -16.96 -0.62
CA THR A 37 3.26 -18.14 -0.45
C THR A 37 4.48 -17.86 0.42
N GLY A 38 4.61 -16.66 0.99
CA GLY A 38 5.75 -16.26 1.82
C GLY A 38 7.02 -15.89 1.04
N VAL A 39 6.93 -15.68 -0.28
CA VAL A 39 8.05 -15.23 -1.11
C VAL A 39 8.07 -13.71 -1.14
N VAL A 40 9.25 -13.12 -0.93
CA VAL A 40 9.45 -11.67 -1.04
C VAL A 40 9.24 -11.23 -2.49
N VAL A 41 8.30 -10.33 -2.71
CA VAL A 41 7.97 -9.74 -4.03
C VAL A 41 8.44 -8.29 -4.16
N GLY A 42 8.76 -7.65 -3.05
CA GLY A 42 9.32 -6.31 -3.02
C GLY A 42 9.76 -5.94 -1.61
N HIS A 43 10.37 -4.77 -1.48
CA HIS A 43 10.75 -4.22 -0.19
C HIS A 43 10.84 -2.71 -0.25
N ILE A 44 10.88 -2.11 0.94
CA ILE A 44 11.19 -0.69 1.11
C ILE A 44 12.45 -0.62 1.97
N ASP A 45 13.41 0.19 1.54
CA ASP A 45 14.67 0.38 2.27
C ASP A 45 14.57 1.48 3.33
N GLU A 46 15.64 1.63 4.11
CA GLU A 46 15.74 2.61 5.21
C GLU A 46 15.65 4.08 4.73
N ASN A 47 15.85 4.32 3.44
CA ASN A 47 15.73 5.63 2.80
C ASN A 47 14.34 5.87 2.20
N GLY A 48 13.40 4.94 2.40
CA GLY A 48 12.08 4.94 1.80
C GLY A 48 12.09 4.58 0.31
N ASN A 49 13.20 4.09 -0.25
CA ASN A 49 13.22 3.64 -1.63
C ASN A 49 12.44 2.34 -1.76
N ILE A 50 11.72 2.27 -2.86
CA ILE A 50 10.76 1.22 -3.14
C ILE A 50 11.36 0.29 -4.16
N TYR A 51 11.31 -1.01 -3.92
CA TYR A 51 11.78 -2.01 -4.86
C TYR A 51 10.75 -3.11 -5.10
N ASP A 52 10.59 -3.44 -6.38
CA ASP A 52 9.97 -4.68 -6.83
C ASP A 52 11.08 -5.67 -7.17
N ASN A 53 10.99 -6.91 -6.67
CA ASN A 53 12.07 -7.87 -6.81
C ASN A 53 12.31 -8.35 -8.25
N LYS A 54 11.34 -8.16 -9.16
CA LYS A 54 11.47 -8.55 -10.58
C LYS A 54 11.96 -7.40 -11.45
N THR A 55 11.56 -6.18 -11.12
CA THR A 55 11.68 -5.02 -12.00
C THR A 55 12.46 -3.86 -11.38
N GLY A 56 12.99 -4.04 -10.17
CA GLY A 56 13.92 -3.14 -9.49
C GLY A 56 13.21 -1.97 -8.81
N PHE A 57 13.94 -0.86 -8.70
CA PHE A 57 13.46 0.38 -8.09
C PHE A 57 12.11 0.79 -8.67
N LYS A 58 11.21 1.33 -7.85
CA LYS A 58 9.89 1.81 -8.30
C LYS A 58 9.52 3.20 -7.86
N GLY A 59 10.27 3.79 -6.93
CA GLY A 59 9.89 5.07 -6.39
C GLY A 59 10.40 5.28 -4.98
N ARG A 60 9.81 6.26 -4.31
CA ARG A 60 10.19 6.65 -2.95
C ARG A 60 8.96 6.98 -2.10
N LEU A 61 8.93 6.45 -0.88
CA LEU A 61 8.10 6.88 0.22
C LEU A 61 8.73 8.09 0.91
N GLN A 62 7.92 9.12 1.14
CA GLN A 62 8.26 10.24 2.00
C GLN A 62 7.66 10.08 3.40
N LYS A 63 8.22 10.81 4.38
CA LYS A 63 7.80 10.74 5.79
C LYS A 63 6.34 11.15 6.00
N ASP A 64 5.83 12.01 5.13
CA ASP A 64 4.46 12.51 5.12
C ASP A 64 3.46 11.52 4.50
N GLY A 65 3.91 10.32 4.13
CA GLY A 65 3.11 9.29 3.49
C GLY A 65 2.96 9.47 1.98
N SER A 66 3.62 10.47 1.38
CA SER A 66 3.60 10.68 -0.07
C SER A 66 4.46 9.64 -0.78
N VAL A 67 3.94 9.10 -1.88
CA VAL A 67 4.62 8.12 -2.72
C VAL A 67 4.93 8.76 -4.07
N TYR A 68 6.20 8.73 -4.45
CA TYR A 68 6.67 9.19 -5.74
C TYR A 68 7.12 8.00 -6.58
N GLY A 69 6.82 8.02 -7.89
CA GLY A 69 7.27 7.00 -8.83
C GLY A 69 8.75 7.16 -9.19
N GLN A 70 9.27 6.23 -10.01
CA GLN A 70 10.65 6.30 -10.54
C GLN A 70 10.94 7.58 -11.31
N ASP A 71 9.91 8.19 -11.90
CA ASP A 71 9.99 9.44 -12.65
C ASP A 71 9.85 10.69 -11.77
N ASN A 72 9.94 10.53 -10.44
CA ASN A 72 9.75 11.56 -9.43
C ASN A 72 8.38 12.28 -9.51
N LYS A 73 7.37 11.67 -10.14
CA LYS A 73 6.01 12.21 -10.09
C LYS A 73 5.27 11.66 -8.88
N LEU A 74 4.44 12.50 -8.28
CA LEU A 74 3.53 12.07 -7.22
C LEU A 74 2.60 10.99 -7.79
N VAL A 75 2.53 9.89 -7.06
CA VAL A 75 1.68 8.74 -7.36
C VAL A 75 0.42 8.81 -6.50
N GLY A 76 0.60 9.10 -5.21
CA GLY A 76 -0.48 9.28 -4.23
C GLY A 76 0.10 9.52 -2.85
N ARG A 77 -0.77 9.55 -1.84
CA ARG A 77 -0.38 9.76 -0.44
C ARG A 77 -1.34 9.02 0.50
N VAL A 78 -0.84 8.49 1.61
CA VAL A 78 -1.70 8.09 2.73
C VAL A 78 -1.36 8.97 3.93
N ASP A 79 -2.36 9.67 4.47
CA ASP A 79 -2.12 10.55 5.61
C ASP A 79 -2.14 9.79 6.95
N THR A 80 -1.91 10.54 8.02
CA THR A 80 -1.87 10.04 9.40
C THR A 80 -3.18 9.40 9.86
N ASN A 81 -4.30 9.79 9.25
CA ASN A 81 -5.63 9.30 9.57
C ASN A 81 -6.01 8.10 8.70
N GLY A 82 -5.11 7.64 7.83
CA GLY A 82 -5.35 6.56 6.88
C GLY A 82 -6.12 6.99 5.63
N ALA A 83 -6.35 8.29 5.41
CA ALA A 83 -6.99 8.75 4.19
C ALA A 83 -6.05 8.56 2.99
N ILE A 84 -6.55 7.94 1.94
CA ILE A 84 -5.77 7.57 0.75
C ILE A 84 -6.09 8.56 -0.36
N PHE A 85 -5.08 9.29 -0.82
CA PHE A 85 -5.17 10.29 -1.87
C PHE A 85 -4.48 9.84 -3.15
N ASP A 86 -5.05 10.21 -4.29
CA ASP A 86 -4.38 10.09 -5.58
C ASP A 86 -3.39 11.23 -5.83
N LYS A 87 -2.70 11.18 -6.98
CA LYS A 87 -1.74 12.21 -7.42
C LYS A 87 -2.31 13.62 -7.58
N THR A 88 -3.64 13.77 -7.62
CA THR A 88 -4.34 15.05 -7.74
C THR A 88 -4.89 15.54 -6.40
N ASN A 89 -4.50 14.90 -5.29
CA ASN A 89 -5.00 15.17 -3.94
C ASN A 89 -6.50 14.91 -3.77
N VAL A 90 -7.10 14.04 -4.59
CA VAL A 90 -8.48 13.58 -4.38
C VAL A 90 -8.43 12.36 -3.48
N GLN A 91 -9.25 12.33 -2.43
CA GLN A 91 -9.37 11.15 -1.59
C GLN A 91 -10.06 10.03 -2.37
N VAL A 92 -9.36 8.91 -2.56
CA VAL A 92 -9.80 7.74 -3.33
C VAL A 92 -10.01 6.50 -2.46
N GLY A 93 -9.71 6.60 -1.16
CA GLY A 93 -9.93 5.53 -0.21
C GLY A 93 -9.66 5.92 1.23
N GLN A 94 -9.79 4.94 2.12
CA GLN A 94 -9.59 5.10 3.55
C GLN A 94 -9.10 3.78 4.14
N TYR A 95 -8.04 3.81 4.94
CA TYR A 95 -7.70 2.75 5.87
C TYR A 95 -8.29 3.07 7.24
N ASP A 96 -8.99 2.10 7.84
CA ASP A 96 -9.53 2.21 9.20
C ASP A 96 -8.69 1.36 10.15
N ALA A 97 -7.86 2.02 10.96
CA ALA A 97 -6.97 1.36 11.91
C ALA A 97 -7.71 0.59 13.02
N THR A 98 -9.00 0.86 13.24
CA THR A 98 -9.80 0.20 14.29
C THR A 98 -10.13 -1.24 13.91
N ASN A 99 -10.48 -1.45 12.64
CA ASN A 99 -10.91 -2.74 12.12
C ASN A 99 -9.99 -3.30 11.03
N GLY A 100 -8.94 -2.58 10.61
CA GLY A 100 -8.00 -3.03 9.58
C GLY A 100 -8.54 -2.94 8.15
N ASN A 101 -9.77 -2.49 7.94
CA ASN A 101 -10.37 -2.44 6.61
C ASN A 101 -9.78 -1.32 5.76
N ILE A 102 -9.67 -1.60 4.47
CA ILE A 102 -9.30 -0.64 3.44
C ILE A 102 -10.52 -0.47 2.54
N TYR A 103 -10.98 0.77 2.43
CA TYR A 103 -12.15 1.17 1.66
C TYR A 103 -11.75 1.94 0.40
N ASN A 104 -12.54 1.80 -0.66
CA ASN A 104 -12.49 2.69 -1.81
C ASN A 104 -13.30 3.99 -1.57
N ALA A 105 -13.30 4.89 -2.56
CA ALA A 105 -14.05 6.15 -2.52
C ALA A 105 -15.57 5.99 -2.33
N ARG A 106 -16.12 4.80 -2.64
CA ARG A 106 -17.55 4.47 -2.46
C ARG A 106 -17.85 3.85 -1.09
N ARG A 107 -16.86 3.75 -0.21
CA ARG A 107 -16.92 3.09 1.10
C ARG A 107 -17.16 1.57 1.02
N GLU A 108 -16.82 0.96 -0.11
CA GLU A 108 -16.81 -0.49 -0.25
C GLU A 108 -15.45 -1.01 0.24
N VAL A 109 -15.46 -2.09 1.02
CA VAL A 109 -14.23 -2.76 1.45
C VAL A 109 -13.57 -3.37 0.22
N ILE A 110 -12.30 -3.03 -0.01
CA ILE A 110 -11.47 -3.60 -1.06
C ILE A 110 -10.42 -4.55 -0.51
N GLY A 111 -10.14 -4.49 0.79
CA GLY A 111 -9.24 -5.39 1.46
C GLY A 111 -9.15 -5.13 2.95
N HIS A 112 -8.31 -5.92 3.60
CA HIS A 112 -8.15 -5.93 5.05
C HIS A 112 -6.70 -6.21 5.43
N LEU A 113 -6.11 -5.31 6.21
CA LEU A 113 -4.78 -5.45 6.81
C LEU A 113 -4.94 -5.84 8.29
N GLN A 114 -4.50 -7.04 8.62
CA GLN A 114 -4.50 -7.52 10.00
C GLN A 114 -3.33 -6.94 10.80
N LYS A 115 -3.47 -6.94 12.13
CA LYS A 115 -2.45 -6.44 13.06
C LYS A 115 -1.12 -7.19 12.97
N ASP A 116 -1.14 -8.45 12.52
CA ASP A 116 0.05 -9.28 12.31
C ASP A 116 0.69 -9.10 10.93
N GLY A 117 0.16 -8.17 10.12
CA GLY A 117 0.66 -7.84 8.79
C GLY A 117 0.04 -8.62 7.64
N ASN A 118 -0.83 -9.60 7.89
CA ASN A 118 -1.48 -10.34 6.80
C ASN A 118 -2.47 -9.44 6.05
N VAL A 119 -2.49 -9.57 4.72
CA VAL A 119 -3.31 -8.75 3.82
C VAL A 119 -4.26 -9.65 3.07
N TYR A 120 -5.56 -9.34 3.20
CA TYR A 120 -6.65 -10.06 2.58
C TYR A 120 -7.40 -9.17 1.60
N THR A 121 -7.96 -9.76 0.57
CA THR A 121 -8.97 -9.15 -0.30
C THR A 121 -10.32 -9.02 0.42
N ALA A 122 -11.28 -8.33 -0.20
CA ALA A 122 -12.64 -8.18 0.34
C ALA A 122 -13.39 -9.50 0.53
N ASP A 123 -13.07 -10.53 -0.25
CA ASP A 123 -13.60 -11.90 -0.16
C ASP A 123 -12.83 -12.81 0.82
N ALA A 124 -11.97 -12.22 1.67
CA ALA A 124 -11.16 -12.91 2.67
C ALA A 124 -10.12 -13.89 2.10
N THR A 125 -9.64 -13.65 0.87
CA THR A 125 -8.50 -14.38 0.30
C THR A 125 -7.19 -13.74 0.75
N LEU A 126 -6.27 -14.51 1.34
CA LEU A 126 -4.94 -14.04 1.70
C LEU A 126 -4.12 -13.81 0.42
N ILE A 127 -3.64 -12.58 0.22
CA ILE A 127 -2.84 -12.21 -0.94
C ILE A 127 -1.37 -11.91 -0.60
N GLY A 128 -1.08 -11.67 0.66
CA GLY A 128 0.29 -11.49 1.09
C GLY A 128 0.42 -11.03 2.53
N LYS A 129 1.64 -10.63 2.84
CA LYS A 129 2.01 -10.17 4.17
C LYS A 129 2.97 -8.99 4.04
N VAL A 130 2.83 -8.05 4.93
CA VAL A 130 3.70 -6.90 5.10
C VAL A 130 4.09 -6.78 6.56
N ASP A 131 5.03 -5.90 6.88
CA ASP A 131 5.29 -5.59 8.28
C ASP A 131 4.03 -5.01 8.97
N PRO A 132 3.79 -5.36 10.25
CA PRO A 132 2.64 -4.87 11.01
C PRO A 132 2.43 -3.36 10.88
N GLY A 133 1.28 -2.95 10.35
CA GLY A 133 0.93 -1.54 10.17
C GLY A 133 1.42 -0.88 8.87
N ASN A 134 2.08 -1.62 7.98
CA ASN A 134 2.50 -1.14 6.65
C ASN A 134 1.29 -1.04 5.69
N VAL A 135 0.48 0.00 5.90
CA VAL A 135 -0.78 0.22 5.15
C VAL A 135 -0.54 0.34 3.66
N ILE A 136 0.49 1.07 3.25
CA ILE A 136 0.70 1.31 1.83
C ILE A 136 1.22 0.03 1.15
N GLY A 137 2.10 -0.75 1.77
CA GLY A 137 2.48 -2.08 1.27
C GLY A 137 1.27 -3.00 1.10
N ALA A 138 0.31 -2.96 2.03
CA ALA A 138 -0.95 -3.68 1.89
C ALA A 138 -1.77 -3.19 0.69
N ILE A 139 -1.86 -1.87 0.46
CA ILE A 139 -2.53 -1.29 -0.71
C ILE A 139 -1.87 -1.74 -2.02
N MET A 140 -0.56 -1.95 -2.05
CA MET A 140 0.12 -2.48 -3.24
C MET A 140 -0.22 -3.93 -3.55
N LEU A 141 -0.40 -4.76 -2.53
CA LEU A 141 -0.87 -6.14 -2.73
C LEU A 141 -2.30 -6.15 -3.31
N LEU A 142 -3.18 -5.28 -2.80
CA LEU A 142 -4.59 -5.21 -3.23
C LEU A 142 -4.80 -4.72 -4.67
N LYS A 143 -3.76 -4.19 -5.31
CA LYS A 143 -3.81 -3.70 -6.70
C LYS A 143 -3.41 -4.78 -7.72
N HIS A 144 -3.04 -5.98 -7.28
CA HIS A 144 -2.45 -7.01 -8.15
C HIS A 144 -3.46 -7.98 -8.81
N ASP A 145 -4.77 -7.72 -8.75
CA ASP A 145 -5.81 -8.55 -9.43
C ASP A 145 -6.43 -7.87 -10.67
#